data_AF-A0A920AD12-F1
#
_entry.id   AF-A0A920AD12-F1
#
_cell.length_a   1.000
_cell.length_b   1.000
_cell.length_c   1.000
_cell.angle_alpha   90.00
_cell.angle_beta   90.00
_cell.angle_gamma   90.00
#
_symmetry.space_group_name_H-M   'P 1'
#
loop_
_entity.id
_entity.type
_entity.pdbx_description
1 polymer ?
#
loop_
_entity_poly.entity_id
_entity_poly.type
_entity_poly.pdbx_seq_one_letter_code
_entity_poly.pdbx_strand_id
1 'polypeptide(L)' 'MDNSDFFVVFPGGIGTADELFDVLNHSTLGIIEKNIYLFNKDGCWDGLIQWINKSVTKNAKRFSKYFICRQLN' A
#
# COMPACT_ATOMS: atom_id res chain seq x y z
N MET A 1 -7.91 0.84 -12.99
CA MET A 1 -7.02 -0.23 -12.51
C MET A 1 -6.62 -1.22 -13.59
N ASP A 2 -7.49 -1.48 -14.58
CA ASP A 2 -7.37 -2.62 -15.49
C ASP A 2 -6.11 -2.60 -16.35
N ASN A 3 -5.65 -1.40 -16.74
CA ASN A 3 -4.47 -1.21 -17.60
C ASN A 3 -3.14 -1.02 -16.82
N SER A 4 -3.09 -1.43 -15.55
CA SER A 4 -1.87 -1.33 -14.72
C SER A 4 -1.38 -2.72 -14.34
N ASP A 5 -0.08 -2.98 -14.35
CA ASP A 5 0.46 -4.27 -13.87
C ASP A 5 0.74 -4.24 -12.35
N PHE A 6 1.07 -3.06 -11.84
CA PHE A 6 1.34 -2.79 -10.43
C PHE A 6 1.08 -1.30 -10.12
N PHE A 7 1.03 -0.97 -8.82
CA PHE A 7 0.88 0.40 -8.34
C PHE A 7 2.10 0.82 -7.55
N VAL A 8 2.56 2.07 -7.73
CA VAL A 8 3.58 2.70 -6.89
C VAL A 8 3.00 4.00 -6.36
N VAL A 9 3.02 4.18 -5.04
CA VAL A 9 2.48 5.37 -4.37
C VAL A 9 3.62 6.17 -3.76
N PHE A 10 3.77 7.40 -4.23
CA PHE A 10 4.74 8.37 -3.72
C PHE A 10 4.15 9.15 -2.54
N PRO A 11 4.99 9.73 -1.66
CA PRO A 11 4.54 10.65 -0.62
C PRO A 11 3.68 11.76 -1.23
N GLY A 12 2.54 12.03 -0.60
CA GLY A 12 1.57 13.00 -1.09
C GLY A 12 0.61 13.44 0.02
N GLY A 13 -0.36 14.25 -0.37
CA GLY A 13 -1.39 14.75 0.53
C GLY A 13 -2.58 13.79 0.66
N ILE A 14 -3.71 14.33 1.12
CA ILE A 14 -4.95 13.57 1.35
C ILE A 14 -5.42 12.85 0.08
N GLY A 15 -5.37 13.48 -1.10
CA GLY A 15 -5.79 12.86 -2.36
C GLY A 15 -4.97 11.61 -2.72
N THR A 16 -3.66 11.64 -2.49
CA THR A 16 -2.79 10.47 -2.71
C THR A 16 -3.11 9.35 -1.72
N ALA A 17 -3.45 9.70 -0.48
CA ALA A 17 -3.89 8.72 0.51
C ALA A 17 -5.25 8.09 0.13
N ASP A 18 -6.19 8.90 -0.37
CA ASP A 18 -7.50 8.44 -0.86
C ASP A 18 -7.35 7.42 -1.99
N GLU A 19 -6.55 7.75 -3.01
CA GLU A 19 -6.23 6.82 -4.11
C GLU A 19 -5.55 5.53 -3.61
N LEU A 20 -4.64 5.63 -2.62
CA LEU A 20 -4.04 4.45 -2.00
C LEU A 20 -5.10 3.57 -1.34
N PHE A 21 -6.03 4.15 -0.56
CA PHE A 21 -7.07 3.38 0.10
C PHE A 21 -8.04 2.73 -0.88
N ASP A 22 -8.36 3.39 -1.99
CA ASP A 22 -9.13 2.77 -3.08
C ASP A 22 -8.42 1.51 -3.58
N VAL A 23 -7.11 1.59 -3.85
CA VAL A 23 -6.35 0.43 -4.32
C VAL A 23 -6.29 -0.69 -3.27
N LEU A 24 -6.10 -0.34 -2.00
CA LEU A 24 -6.09 -1.29 -0.87
C LEU A 24 -7.45 -1.99 -0.69
N ASN A 25 -8.55 -1.26 -0.82
CA ASN A 25 -9.90 -1.78 -0.67
C ASN A 25 -10.22 -2.79 -1.79
N HIS A 26 -9.96 -2.42 -3.04
CA HIS A 26 -10.14 -3.32 -4.18
C HIS A 26 -9.27 -4.57 -4.08
N SER A 27 -8.04 -4.46 -3.56
CA SER A 27 -7.17 -5.62 -3.31
C SER A 27 -7.70 -6.52 -2.20
N THR A 28 -8.22 -5.93 -1.12
CA THR A 28 -8.81 -6.67 0.01
C THR A 28 -10.07 -7.44 -0.39
N LEU A 29 -10.90 -6.85 -1.25
CA LEU A 29 -12.08 -7.50 -1.83
C LEU A 29 -11.73 -8.56 -2.89
N GLY A 30 -10.45 -8.68 -3.29
CA GLY A 30 -10.00 -9.61 -4.32
C GLY A 30 -10.39 -9.20 -5.74
N ILE A 31 -10.81 -7.94 -5.96
CA ILE A 31 -11.14 -7.40 -7.28
C ILE A 31 -9.87 -7.22 -8.11
N ILE A 32 -8.76 -6.87 -7.46
CA ILE A 32 -7.43 -6.84 -8.08
C ILE A 32 -6.45 -7.72 -7.31
N GLU A 33 -5.58 -8.41 -8.05
CA GLU A 33 -4.47 -9.19 -7.51
C GLU A 33 -3.12 -8.60 -7.95
N LYS A 34 -2.98 -7.28 -7.83
CA LYS A 34 -1.81 -6.51 -8.29
C LYS A 34 -0.92 -6.11 -7.12
N ASN A 35 0.38 -6.00 -7.36
CA ASN A 35 1.33 -5.54 -6.34
C ASN A 35 1.16 -4.03 -6.12
N ILE A 36 1.25 -3.60 -4.85
CA ILE A 36 1.17 -2.20 -4.44
C ILE A 36 2.45 -1.86 -3.69
N TYR A 37 3.19 -0.87 -4.17
CA TYR A 37 4.46 -0.43 -3.64
C TYR A 37 4.31 0.95 -3.01
N LEU A 38 4.79 1.12 -1.78
CA LEU A 38 4.85 2.42 -1.12
C LEU A 38 6.28 2.94 -1.20
N PHE A 39 6.48 4.08 -1.85
CA PHE A 39 7.75 4.80 -1.79
C PHE A 39 7.79 5.59 -0.48
N ASN A 40 8.42 5.01 0.53
CA ASN A 40 8.40 5.53 1.90
C ASN A 40 9.58 6.47 2.18
N LYS A 41 9.60 7.61 1.47
CA LYS A 41 10.58 8.66 1.71
C LYS A 41 10.34 9.30 3.08
N ASP A 42 11.42 9.47 3.86
CA ASP A 42 11.43 10.15 5.15
C ASP A 42 10.36 9.64 6.15
N GLY A 43 9.95 8.37 6.02
CA GLY A 43 8.97 7.74 6.91
C GLY A 43 7.52 8.19 6.71
N CYS A 44 7.18 8.84 5.59
CA CYS A 44 5.84 9.35 5.30
C CYS A 44 4.71 8.32 5.53
N TRP A 45 4.95 7.04 5.22
CA TRP A 45 3.98 5.96 5.33
C TRP A 45 4.11 5.11 6.60
N ASP A 46 5.05 5.42 7.51
CA ASP A 46 5.35 4.57 8.68
C ASP A 46 4.13 4.38 9.59
N GLY A 47 3.36 5.43 9.84
CA GLY A 47 2.15 5.36 10.67
C GLY A 47 1.10 4.42 10.07
N LEU A 48 0.88 4.50 8.75
CA LEU A 48 -0.04 3.62 8.03
C LEU A 48 0.45 2.17 8.06
N ILE A 49 1.73 1.93 7.77
CA ILE A 49 2.32 0.58 7.79
C ILE A 49 2.20 -0.04 9.18
N GLN A 50 2.47 0.73 10.24
CA GLN A 50 2.30 0.27 11.62
C GLN A 50 0.84 -0.06 11.94
N TRP A 51 -0.11 0.78 11.51
CA TRP A 51 -1.53 0.53 11.71
C TRP A 51 -1.98 -0.75 11.00
N ILE A 52 -1.61 -0.94 9.72
CA ILE A 52 -1.92 -2.17 8.97
C ILE A 52 -1.35 -3.39 9.69
N ASN A 53 -0.07 -3.35 10.10
CA ASN A 53 0.56 -4.47 10.80
C ASN A 53 -0.14 -4.85 12.11
N LYS A 54 -0.74 -3.87 12.81
CA LYS A 54 -1.55 -4.13 14.02
C LYS A 54 -2.94 -4.69 13.69
N SER A 55 -3.54 -4.26 12.59
CA SER A 55 -4.89 -4.64 12.17
C SER A 55 -4.96 -6.03 11.52
N VAL A 56 -3.86 -6.56 10.97
CA VAL A 56 -3.82 -7.87 10.32
C VAL A 56 -3.82 -9.00 11.36
N THR A 57 -5.02 -9.33 11.85
CA THR A 57 -5.27 -10.51 12.67
C THR A 57 -5.85 -11.63 11.78
N LYS A 58 -5.02 -12.63 11.48
CA LYS A 58 -5.32 -13.96 10.88
C LYS A 58 -6.00 -14.11 9.50
N ASN A 59 -6.81 -13.18 8.99
CA ASN A 59 -7.56 -13.40 7.72
C ASN A 59 -7.35 -12.35 6.63
N ALA A 60 -6.69 -11.23 6.92
CA ALA A 60 -6.24 -10.34 5.87
C ALA A 60 -5.10 -11.05 5.13
N LYS A 61 -5.36 -11.48 3.89
CA LYS A 61 -4.35 -12.04 2.96
C LYS A 61 -3.07 -11.24 3.17
N ARG A 62 -2.03 -11.94 3.62
CA ARG A 62 -0.78 -11.40 4.12
C ARG A 62 -0.38 -10.20 3.24
N PHE A 63 -0.35 -9.01 3.83
CA PHE A 63 0.18 -7.77 3.23
C PHE A 63 1.71 -7.91 3.02
N SER A 64 2.20 -9.09 2.60
CA SER A 64 3.60 -9.44 2.37
C SER A 64 4.09 -9.03 0.98
N LYS A 65 3.31 -8.25 0.24
CA LYS A 65 3.67 -7.76 -1.11
C LYS A 65 3.85 -6.25 -1.21
N TYR A 66 3.84 -5.52 -0.08
CA TYR A 66 4.30 -4.14 -0.03
C TYR A 66 5.81 -4.15 0.10
N PHE A 67 6.53 -4.15 -1.01
CA PHE A 67 7.95 -3.85 -0.94
C PHE A 67 8.08 -2.36 -0.65
N ILE A 68 8.56 -2.06 0.55
CA ILE A 68 8.96 -0.72 0.94
C ILE A 68 10.30 -0.47 0.27
N CYS A 69 10.29 0.29 -0.83
CA CYS A 69 11.53 0.81 -1.39
C CYS A 69 12.03 1.90 -0.43
N ARG A 70 12.94 1.53 0.48
CA ARG A 70 13.70 2.52 1.25
C ARG A 70 14.74 3.13 0.34
N GLN A 71 14.88 4.46 0.38
CA GLN A 71 15.97 5.14 -0.27
C GLN A 71 17.28 4.57 0.30
N LEU A 72 18.09 3.94 -0.56
CA LEU A 72 19.47 3.58 -0.24
C LEU A 72 20.23 4.91 -0.17
N ASN A 73 20.80 5.21 1.00
CA ASN A 73 21.84 6.23 1.11
C ASN A 73 23.16 5.67 0.58
#